data_AF-A0A7S2I646-F1
#
_entry.id   AF-A0A7S2I646-F1
#
_cell.length_a   1.000
_cell.length_b   1.000
_cell.length_c   1.000
_cell.angle_alpha   90.00
_cell.angle_beta   90.00
_cell.angle_gamma   90.00
#
_symmetry.space_group_name_H-M   'P 1'
#
loop_
_entity.id
_entity.type
_entity.pdbx_description
1 polymer ?
#
loop_
_entity_poly.entity_id
_entity_poly.type
_entity_poly.pdbx_seq_one_letter_code
_entity_poly.pdbx_strand_id
1 'polypeptide(L)'
;WVQAPAAMGMFGGDNELGNILQEAVKLKSAQMGQKRKQYETWPFFVQHTIFHSEKEDFKAWRQLPFAEKMKVSERIKEEGNELHSKGQWSDAVDKYEE
;
A
#
# COMPACT_ATOMS: atom_id res chain seq x y z
N TRP A 1 -39.50 20.88 -11.63
CA TRP A 1 -39.52 19.61 -10.89
C TRP A 1 -38.30 18.79 -11.28
N VAL A 2 -37.23 18.81 -10.50
CA VAL A 2 -36.52 17.61 -10.01
C VAL A 2 -35.80 18.07 -8.74
N GLN A 3 -36.39 17.77 -7.60
CA GLN A 3 -35.82 17.95 -6.27
C GLN A 3 -34.97 16.72 -5.99
N ALA A 4 -33.66 16.89 -5.84
CA ALA A 4 -32.79 15.82 -5.36
C ALA A 4 -33.17 15.52 -3.89
N PRO A 5 -33.41 14.26 -3.51
CA PRO A 5 -33.72 13.94 -2.13
C PRO A 5 -32.47 14.12 -1.28
N ALA A 6 -32.52 15.11 -0.38
CA ALA A 6 -31.61 15.22 0.74
C ALA A 6 -31.77 13.95 1.59
N ALA A 7 -30.80 13.04 1.51
CA ALA A 7 -30.62 11.98 2.49
C ALA A 7 -30.07 12.61 3.79
N MET A 8 -30.93 13.39 4.45
CA MET A 8 -30.69 13.91 5.79
C MET A 8 -31.25 12.88 6.77
N GLY A 9 -30.48 11.81 6.96
CA GLY A 9 -30.79 10.72 7.86
C GLY A 9 -29.74 10.64 8.98
N MET A 10 -30.15 11.12 10.15
CA MET A 10 -29.79 10.56 11.46
C MET A 10 -28.30 10.53 11.87
N PHE A 11 -27.76 11.64 12.36
CA PHE A 11 -26.79 11.62 13.47
C PHE A 11 -26.99 12.86 14.33
N GLY A 12 -28.15 12.91 15.02
CA GLY A 12 -28.43 13.88 16.07
C GLY A 12 -28.04 13.28 17.43
N GLY A 13 -26.99 13.81 18.02
CA GLY A 13 -26.41 13.39 19.30
C GLY A 13 -24.91 13.52 19.19
N ASP A 14 -24.26 14.23 20.13
CA ASP A 14 -22.81 14.46 20.17
C ASP A 14 -22.05 13.15 19.94
N ASN A 15 -21.69 12.91 18.68
CA ASN A 15 -21.19 11.64 18.24
C ASN A 15 -19.67 11.71 18.37
N GLU A 16 -19.18 11.60 19.60
CA GLU A 16 -17.76 11.58 19.94
C GLU A 16 -16.97 10.65 19.00
N LEU A 17 -17.53 9.47 18.70
CA LEU A 17 -16.98 8.53 17.73
C LEU A 17 -16.95 9.12 16.30
N GLY A 18 -18.02 9.80 15.87
CA GLY A 18 -18.07 10.49 14.58
C GLY A 18 -17.03 11.60 14.47
N ASN A 19 -16.81 12.36 15.53
CA ASN A 19 -15.78 13.40 15.60
C ASN A 19 -14.38 12.80 15.53
N ILE A 20 -14.11 11.74 16.30
CA ILE A 20 -12.83 11.00 16.26
C ILE A 20 -12.57 10.44 14.86
N LEU A 21 -13.58 9.86 14.20
CA LEU A 21 -13.45 9.35 12.84
C LEU A 21 -13.16 10.48 11.84
N GLN A 22 -13.81 11.63 11.97
CA GLN A 22 -13.53 12.79 11.11
C GLN A 22 -12.10 13.32 11.31
N GLU A 23 -11.61 13.38 12.55
CA GLU A 23 -10.23 13.77 12.84
C GLU A 23 -9.22 12.75 12.28
N ALA A 24 -9.48 11.45 12.47
CA ALA A 24 -8.65 10.38 11.90
C ALA A 24 -8.58 10.45 10.37
N VAL A 25 -9.71 10.74 9.70
CA VAL A 25 -9.75 10.93 8.25
C VAL A 25 -8.94 12.15 7.83
N LYS A 26 -9.03 13.29 8.54
CA LYS A 26 -8.23 14.48 8.25
C LYS A 26 -6.74 14.20 8.40
N LEU A 27 -6.34 13.53 9.49
CA LEU A 27 -4.96 13.12 9.74
C LEU A 27 -4.42 12.22 8.63
N LYS A 28 -5.15 11.16 8.28
CA LYS A 28 -4.74 10.22 7.23
C LYS A 28 -4.68 10.89 5.86
N SER A 29 -5.61 11.81 5.57
CA SER A 29 -5.62 12.59 4.32
C SER A 29 -4.41 13.53 4.23
N ALA A 30 -4.04 14.18 5.32
CA ALA A 30 -2.82 15.01 5.40
C ALA A 30 -1.55 14.18 5.19
N GLN A 31 -1.44 13.02 5.85
CA GLN A 31 -0.32 12.08 5.68
C GLN A 31 -0.22 11.56 4.24
N MET A 32 -1.34 11.16 3.65
CA MET A 32 -1.42 10.72 2.25
C MET A 32 -1.04 11.84 1.28
N GLY A 33 -1.45 13.08 1.56
CA GLY A 33 -1.12 14.25 0.73
C GLY A 33 0.39 14.49 0.64
N GLN A 34 1.14 14.29 1.72
CA GLN A 34 2.60 14.39 1.70
C GLN A 34 3.23 13.26 0.87
N LYS A 35 2.83 12.01 1.10
CA LYS A 35 3.32 10.84 0.34
C LYS A 35 3.01 10.94 -1.15
N ARG A 36 1.82 11.44 -1.50
CA ARG A 36 1.39 11.64 -2.89
C ARG A 36 2.27 12.66 -3.62
N LYS A 37 2.61 13.78 -2.99
CA LYS A 37 3.54 14.76 -3.57
C LYS A 37 4.90 14.15 -3.87
N GLN A 38 5.41 13.28 -2.99
CA GLN A 38 6.68 12.58 -3.21
C GLN A 38 6.57 11.53 -4.32
N TYR A 39 5.45 10.80 -4.39
CA TYR A 39 5.19 9.85 -5.47
C TYR A 39 5.12 10.54 -6.84
N GLU A 40 4.44 11.68 -6.93
CA GLU A 40 4.27 12.45 -8.17
C GLU A 40 5.59 13.04 -8.70
N THR A 41 6.64 13.18 -7.87
CA THR A 41 7.96 13.64 -8.33
C THR A 41 8.84 12.51 -8.86
N TRP A 42 8.47 11.25 -8.66
CA TRP A 42 9.27 10.11 -9.14
C TRP A 42 9.11 9.91 -10.66
N PRO A 43 10.15 9.39 -11.35
CA PRO A 43 10.05 9.02 -12.75
C PRO A 43 8.90 8.04 -13.00
N PHE A 44 8.29 8.11 -14.19
CA PHE A 44 7.12 7.29 -14.55
C PHE A 44 7.33 5.79 -14.32
N PHE A 45 8.50 5.25 -14.68
CA PHE A 45 8.79 3.83 -14.46
C PHE A 45 8.77 3.48 -12.96
N VAL A 46 9.27 4.35 -12.09
CA VAL A 46 9.30 4.14 -10.63
C VAL A 46 7.88 4.16 -10.05
N GLN A 47 7.02 5.05 -10.54
CA GLN A 47 5.60 5.10 -10.15
C GLN A 47 4.87 3.77 -10.45
N HIS A 48 5.22 3.12 -11.56
CA HIS A 48 4.60 1.87 -12.01
C HIS A 48 5.31 0.59 -11.54
N THR A 49 6.46 0.71 -10.87
CA THR A 49 7.21 -0.44 -10.36
C THR A 49 7.40 -0.39 -8.84
N ILE A 50 6.88 0.62 -8.15
CA ILE A 50 6.91 0.67 -6.69
C ILE A 50 5.79 -0.18 -6.13
N PHE A 51 6.21 -1.32 -5.58
CA PHE A 51 5.41 -2.11 -4.67
C PHE A 51 5.44 -1.44 -3.29
N HIS A 52 4.29 -1.41 -2.61
CA HIS A 52 4.01 -0.60 -1.41
C HIS A 52 4.80 -1.04 -0.16
N SER A 53 5.62 -2.06 -0.28
CA SER A 53 6.35 -2.72 0.78
C SER A 53 7.67 -1.98 1.05
N GLU A 54 7.62 -0.99 1.92
CA GLU A 54 8.81 -0.34 2.50
C GLU A 54 9.42 -1.19 3.64
N LYS A 55 9.55 -2.51 3.47
CA LYS A 55 10.21 -3.36 4.47
C LYS A 55 11.69 -2.99 4.53
N GLU A 56 12.25 -2.92 5.74
CA GLU A 56 13.67 -2.57 5.95
C GLU A 56 14.60 -3.54 5.21
N ASP A 57 14.22 -4.81 5.13
CA ASP A 57 14.95 -5.84 4.38
C ASP A 57 15.12 -5.46 2.90
N PHE A 58 14.13 -4.81 2.28
CA PHE A 58 14.19 -4.48 0.86
C PHE A 58 15.16 -3.34 0.60
N LYS A 59 15.25 -2.39 1.53
CA LYS A 59 16.29 -1.35 1.49
C LYS A 59 17.66 -1.99 1.58
N ALA A 60 17.86 -2.96 2.47
CA ALA A 60 19.12 -3.67 2.62
C ALA A 60 19.48 -4.47 1.35
N TRP A 61 18.55 -5.25 0.78
CA TRP A 61 18.78 -6.06 -0.42
C TRP A 61 19.12 -5.20 -1.65
N ARG A 62 18.48 -4.03 -1.78
CA ARG A 62 18.78 -3.08 -2.88
C ARG A 62 20.19 -2.51 -2.83
N GLN A 63 20.85 -2.53 -1.67
CA GLN A 63 22.26 -2.10 -1.52
C GLN A 63 23.28 -3.22 -1.78
N LEU A 64 22.84 -4.47 -1.94
CA LEU A 64 23.75 -5.59 -2.16
C LEU A 64 24.46 -5.53 -3.53
N PRO A 65 25.66 -6.14 -3.66
CA PRO A 65 26.27 -6.40 -4.96
C PRO A 65 25.37 -7.26 -5.85
N PHE A 66 25.52 -7.14 -7.18
CA PHE A 66 24.67 -7.84 -8.15
C PHE A 66 24.56 -9.35 -7.91
N ALA A 67 25.67 -10.04 -7.63
CA ALA A 67 25.66 -11.48 -7.38
C ALA A 67 24.81 -11.86 -6.15
N GLU A 68 24.84 -11.06 -5.09
CA GLU A 68 24.04 -11.30 -3.89
C GLU A 68 22.57 -10.92 -4.10
N LYS A 69 22.29 -9.88 -4.91
CA LYS A 69 20.92 -9.56 -5.35
C LYS A 69 20.27 -10.73 -6.08
N MET A 70 21.02 -11.39 -6.98
CA MET A 70 20.51 -12.55 -7.72
C MET A 70 20.11 -13.69 -6.78
N LYS A 71 20.92 -14.00 -5.76
CA LYS A 71 20.58 -15.03 -4.76
C LYS A 71 19.31 -14.68 -4.00
N VAL A 72 19.14 -13.41 -3.62
CA VAL A 72 17.93 -12.94 -2.94
C VAL A 72 16.71 -13.09 -3.85
N SER A 73 16.80 -12.66 -5.11
CA SER A 73 15.70 -12.78 -6.08
C SER A 73 15.33 -14.24 -6.38
N GLU A 74 16.32 -15.13 -6.46
CA GLU A 74 16.08 -16.57 -6.64
C GLU A 74 15.34 -17.17 -5.44
N ARG A 75 15.77 -16.86 -4.23
CA ARG A 75 15.10 -17.29 -3.00
C ARG A 75 13.65 -16.78 -2.94
N ILE A 76 13.40 -15.50 -3.23
CA ILE A 76 12.05 -14.91 -3.21
C ILE A 76 11.15 -15.62 -4.23
N LYS A 77 11.67 -15.88 -5.43
CA LYS A 77 10.97 -16.64 -6.47
C LYS A 77 10.62 -18.06 -6.02
N GLU A 78 11.55 -18.76 -5.35
CA GLU A 78 11.31 -20.10 -4.81
C GLU A 78 10.24 -20.09 -3.71
N GLU A 79 10.33 -19.17 -2.75
CA GLU A 79 9.33 -18.98 -1.70
C GLU A 79 7.94 -18.68 -2.28
N GLY A 80 7.86 -17.84 -3.33
CA GLY A 80 6.61 -17.55 -4.04
C GLY A 80 6.06 -18.77 -4.80
N ASN A 81 6.93 -19.54 -5.45
CA ASN A 81 6.55 -20.78 -6.15
C ASN A 81 5.98 -21.82 -5.19
N GLU A 82 6.54 -21.94 -3.99
CA GLU A 82 6.00 -22.83 -2.96
C GLU A 82 4.59 -22.42 -2.53
N LEU A 83 4.36 -21.14 -2.25
CA LEU A 83 3.04 -20.62 -1.89
C LEU A 83 2.03 -20.84 -3.02
N HIS A 84 2.45 -20.58 -4.26
CA HIS A 84 1.66 -20.85 -5.45
C HIS A 84 1.29 -22.34 -5.54
N SER A 85 2.25 -23.25 -5.36
CA SER A 85 1.99 -24.70 -5.41
C SER A 85 1.00 -25.18 -4.34
N LYS A 86 0.92 -24.48 -3.21
CA LYS A 86 -0.01 -24.76 -2.09
C LYS A 86 -1.40 -24.12 -2.28
N GLY A 87 -1.62 -23.41 -3.40
CA GLY A 87 -2.87 -22.68 -3.66
C GLY A 87 -3.01 -21.37 -2.87
N GLN A 88 -1.94 -20.88 -2.25
CA GLN A 88 -1.90 -19.63 -1.52
C GLN A 88 -1.57 -18.47 -2.47
N TRP A 89 -2.50 -18.17 -3.36
CA TRP A 89 -2.24 -17.25 -4.48
C TRP A 89 -1.94 -15.81 -4.05
N SER A 90 -2.68 -15.30 -3.05
CA SER A 90 -2.46 -13.94 -2.54
C SER A 90 -1.06 -13.82 -1.93
N ASP A 91 -0.69 -14.76 -1.07
CA ASP A 91 0.62 -14.77 -0.42
C ASP A 91 1.75 -14.95 -1.45
N ALA A 92 1.52 -15.73 -2.52
CA ALA A 92 2.49 -15.90 -3.60
C ALA A 92 2.70 -14.59 -4.38
N VAL A 93 1.63 -13.85 -4.69
CA VAL A 93 1.73 -12.53 -5.34
C VAL A 93 2.48 -11.57 -4.44
N ASP A 94 2.09 -11.46 -3.16
CA ASP A 94 2.79 -10.63 -2.18
C ASP A 94 4.28 -10.96 -2.14
N LYS A 95 4.64 -12.23 -2.33
CA LYS A 95 6.02 -12.68 -2.36
C LYS A 95 6.77 -12.28 -3.62
N TYR A 96 6.15 -12.37 -4.80
CA TYR A 96 6.77 -11.94 -6.05
C TYR A 96 6.94 -10.42 -6.16
N GLU A 97 6.17 -9.66 -5.39
CA GLU A 97 6.27 -8.19 -5.30
C GLU A 97 7.39 -7.71 -4.35
N GLU A 98 8.08 -8.61 -3.63
CA GLU A 98 9.24 -8.30 -2.77
C GLU A 98 10.55 -8.10 -3.56
#